data_AF-A0A660U078-F1
#
_entry.id   AF-A0A660U078-F1
#
_cell.length_a   1.000
_cell.length_b   1.000
_cell.length_c   1.000
_cell.angle_alpha   90.00
_cell.angle_beta   90.00
_cell.angle_gamma   90.00
#
_symmetry.space_group_name_H-M   'P 1'
#
loop_
_entity.id
_entity.type
_entity.pdbx_description
1 polymer ?
#
loop_
_entity_poly.entity_id
_entity_poly.type
_entity_poly.pdbx_seq_one_letter_code
_entity_poly.pdbx_strand_id
1 'polypeptide(L)'
;MICIEFKFSPMGYHATPWGRHVNEGAIEWPPSPWRIMRALIAVGFRKEGWDPQNVPEEAKTLIEKFSYDYPLYLLPKGVPTHT
;
A
#
# COMPACT_ATOMS: atom_id res chain seq x y z
N MET A 1 -8.42 8.70 13.99
CA MET A 1 -7.10 8.50 13.35
C MET A 1 -6.88 7.00 13.19
N ILE A 2 -6.48 6.52 12.02
CA ILE A 2 -6.16 5.11 11.75
C ILE A 2 -4.64 4.99 11.62
N CYS A 3 -4.04 3.98 12.26
CA CYS A 3 -2.62 3.66 12.14
C CYS A 3 -2.48 2.22 11.63
N ILE A 4 -1.55 2.01 10.69
CA ILE A 4 -1.22 0.70 10.15
C ILE A 4 0.28 0.46 10.38
N GLU A 5 0.60 -0.63 11.08
CA GLU A 5 1.98 -1.08 11.30
C GLU A 5 2.32 -2.20 10.31
N PHE A 6 3.43 -2.05 9.58
CA PHE A 6 3.98 -3.10 8.74
C PHE A 6 5.20 -3.72 9.42
N LYS A 7 5.14 -5.03 9.71
CA LYS A 7 6.29 -5.82 10.13
C LYS A 7 6.74 -6.69 8.97
N PHE A 8 7.91 -6.37 8.42
CA PHE A 8 8.47 -7.13 7.31
C PHE A 8 9.24 -8.34 7.83
N SER A 9 9.09 -9.46 7.13
CA SER A 9 9.94 -10.64 7.33
C SER A 9 11.40 -10.33 6.93
N PRO A 10 12.38 -11.17 7.29
CA PRO A 10 13.78 -10.97 6.92
C PRO A 10 14.04 -10.79 5.41
N MET A 11 13.17 -11.34 4.56
CA MET A 11 13.24 -11.15 3.10
C MET A 11 12.79 -9.76 2.63
N GLY A 12 12.41 -8.88 3.55
CA GLY A 12 12.15 -7.47 3.29
C GLY A 12 10.88 -7.22 2.49
N TYR A 13 10.94 -6.15 1.68
CA TYR A 13 9.82 -5.59 0.94
C TYR A 13 10.24 -5.33 -0.51
N HIS A 14 9.49 -5.88 -1.46
CA HIS A 14 9.71 -5.62 -2.89
C HIS A 14 9.13 -4.26 -3.26
N ALA A 15 10.01 -3.26 -3.38
CA ALA A 15 9.65 -1.86 -3.55
C ALA A 15 9.45 -1.41 -5.02
N THR A 16 9.39 -2.29 -6.02
CA THR A 16 9.25 -1.88 -7.44
C THR A 16 7.96 -1.08 -7.69
N PRO A 17 8.01 0.18 -8.16
CA PRO A 17 6.82 1.02 -8.36
C PRO A 17 5.80 0.45 -9.35
N TRP A 18 4.55 0.91 -9.26
CA TRP A 18 3.54 0.59 -10.27
C TRP A 18 3.96 1.09 -11.66
N GLY A 19 3.75 0.28 -12.69
CA GLY A 19 4.12 0.62 -14.07
C GLY A 19 5.62 0.62 -14.35
N ARG A 20 6.43 0.01 -13.47
CA ARG A 20 7.89 -0.11 -13.63
C ARG A 20 8.31 -1.57 -13.65
N HIS A 21 9.28 -1.89 -14.49
CA HIS A 21 9.92 -3.20 -14.51
C HIS A 21 10.91 -3.33 -13.35
N VAL A 22 11.07 -4.54 -12.81
CA VAL A 22 11.90 -4.80 -11.61
C VAL A 22 13.38 -4.45 -11.81
N ASN A 23 13.84 -4.48 -13.06
CA ASN A 23 15.22 -4.20 -13.45
C ASN A 23 15.51 -2.72 -13.71
N GLU A 24 14.52 -1.83 -13.60
CA GLU A 24 14.72 -0.38 -13.80
C GLU A 24 15.38 0.31 -12.59
N GLY A 25 15.55 -0.39 -11.45
CA GLY A 25 16.17 0.16 -10.25
C GLY A 25 15.34 1.22 -9.52
N ALA A 26 14.12 1.50 -9.98
CA ALA A 26 13.21 2.42 -9.31
C ALA A 26 12.69 1.82 -7.99
N ILE A 27 12.67 2.64 -6.94
CA ILE A 27 12.29 2.24 -5.57
C ILE A 27 11.10 3.08 -5.11
N GLU A 28 10.03 2.43 -4.69
CA GLU A 28 8.89 3.04 -4.01
C GLU A 28 9.01 2.79 -2.51
N TRP A 29 9.73 3.67 -1.81
CA TRP A 29 9.85 3.67 -0.36
C TRP A 29 9.75 5.10 0.19
N PRO A 30 8.84 5.37 1.17
CA PRO A 30 7.86 4.46 1.75
C PRO A 30 6.81 3.97 0.73
N PRO A 31 6.03 2.91 1.03
CA PRO A 31 4.94 2.48 0.17
C PRO A 31 4.01 3.66 -0.12
N SER A 32 3.65 3.92 -1.37
CA SER A 32 2.72 5.02 -1.68
C SER A 32 1.32 4.74 -1.09
N PRO A 33 0.52 5.79 -0.84
CA PRO A 33 -0.88 5.62 -0.43
C PRO A 33 -1.66 4.76 -1.43
N TRP A 34 -1.38 4.96 -2.72
CA TRP A 34 -1.96 4.15 -3.80
C TRP A 34 -1.65 2.66 -3.64
N ARG A 35 -0.41 2.30 -3.32
CA ARG A 35 -0.03 0.89 -3.12
C ARG A 35 -0.79 0.25 -1.97
N ILE A 36 -0.97 0.97 -0.88
CA ILE A 36 -1.73 0.49 0.30
C ILE A 36 -3.21 0.30 -0.08
N MET A 37 -3.84 1.31 -0.67
CA MET A 37 -5.25 1.24 -1.10
C MET A 37 -5.48 0.11 -2.10
N ARG A 38 -4.63 -0.02 -3.12
CA ARG A 38 -4.71 -1.08 -4.12
C ARG A 38 -4.56 -2.47 -3.49
N ALA A 39 -3.70 -2.63 -2.49
CA ALA A 39 -3.55 -3.90 -1.77
C ALA A 39 -4.83 -4.27 -1.02
N LEU A 40 -5.44 -3.32 -0.29
CA LEU A 40 -6.69 -3.54 0.43
C LEU A 40 -7.84 -3.91 -0.53
N ILE A 41 -7.98 -3.16 -1.63
CA ILE A 41 -8.99 -3.44 -2.66
C ILE A 41 -8.77 -4.82 -3.30
N ALA A 42 -7.52 -5.15 -3.67
CA ALA A 42 -7.20 -6.44 -4.27
C ALA A 42 -7.50 -7.61 -3.33
N VAL A 43 -7.22 -7.48 -2.03
CA VAL A 43 -7.56 -8.48 -1.02
C VAL A 43 -9.08 -8.60 -0.88
N GLY A 44 -9.79 -7.48 -0.80
CA GLY A 44 -11.26 -7.47 -0.72
C GLY A 44 -11.92 -8.26 -1.85
N PHE A 45 -11.52 -8.01 -3.10
CA PHE A 45 -12.08 -8.75 -4.25
C PHE A 45 -11.55 -10.17 -4.40
N ARG A 46 -10.26 -10.43 -4.14
CA ARG A 46 -9.65 -11.76 -4.42
C ARG A 46 -9.73 -12.76 -3.28
N LYS A 47 -9.86 -12.30 -2.04
CA LYS A 47 -9.81 -13.13 -0.83
C LYS A 47 -11.10 -13.04 -0.03
N GLU A 48 -11.64 -11.84 0.14
CA GLU A 48 -12.88 -11.63 0.91
C GLU A 48 -14.14 -11.75 0.04
N GLY A 49 -14.00 -11.90 -1.28
CA GLY A 49 -15.10 -12.17 -2.19
C GLY A 49 -16.10 -11.01 -2.33
N TRP A 50 -15.64 -9.76 -2.24
CA TRP A 50 -16.51 -8.60 -2.43
C TRP A 50 -17.27 -8.65 -3.76
N ASP A 51 -18.57 -8.40 -3.69
CA ASP A 51 -19.41 -8.18 -4.86
C ASP A 51 -19.15 -6.76 -5.40
N PRO A 52 -18.77 -6.58 -6.68
CA PRO A 52 -18.62 -5.26 -7.28
C PRO A 52 -19.87 -4.38 -7.18
N GLN A 53 -21.07 -4.97 -7.11
CA GLN A 53 -22.33 -4.25 -6.95
C GLN A 53 -22.63 -3.91 -5.49
N ASN A 54 -21.99 -4.60 -4.53
CA ASN A 54 -22.27 -4.48 -3.11
C ASN A 54 -20.99 -4.61 -2.26
N VAL A 55 -20.03 -3.71 -2.50
CA VAL A 55 -18.80 -3.60 -1.69
C VAL A 55 -19.17 -3.17 -0.26
N PRO A 56 -18.57 -3.75 0.80
CA PRO A 56 -18.81 -3.35 2.18
C PRO A 56 -18.63 -1.85 2.41
N GLU A 57 -19.54 -1.24 3.16
CA GLU A 57 -19.56 0.20 3.37
C GLU A 57 -18.35 0.69 4.17
N GLU A 58 -17.87 -0.13 5.09
CA GLU A 58 -16.65 0.11 5.85
C GLU A 58 -15.42 0.19 4.95
N ALA A 59 -15.38 -0.64 3.89
CA ALA A 59 -14.29 -0.62 2.91
C ALA A 59 -14.33 0.66 2.07
N LYS A 60 -15.51 1.08 1.60
CA LYS A 60 -15.66 2.35 0.86
C LYS A 60 -15.21 3.53 1.73
N THR A 61 -15.74 3.62 2.94
CA THR A 61 -15.39 4.65 3.93
C THR A 61 -13.90 4.68 4.20
N LEU A 62 -13.25 3.51 4.34
CA LEU A 62 -11.81 3.41 4.56
C LEU A 62 -11.04 3.98 3.36
N ILE A 63 -11.34 3.54 2.14
CA ILE A 63 -10.64 3.99 0.93
C ILE A 63 -10.84 5.50 0.70
N GLU A 64 -12.06 6.01 0.90
CA GLU A 64 -12.34 7.45 0.83
C GLU A 64 -11.48 8.23 1.82
N LYS A 65 -11.42 7.82 3.08
CA LYS A 65 -10.56 8.47 4.09
C LYS A 65 -9.09 8.48 3.72
N PHE A 66 -8.59 7.40 3.11
CA PHE A 66 -7.21 7.33 2.62
C PHE A 66 -6.95 8.22 1.40
N SER A 67 -8.01 8.65 0.68
CA SER A 67 -7.90 9.51 -0.50
C SER A 67 -7.85 11.01 -0.17
N TYR A 68 -8.36 11.42 1.01
CA TYR A 68 -8.43 12.84 1.38
C TYR A 68 -7.11 13.41 1.89
N ASP A 69 -6.35 12.64 2.67
CA ASP A 69 -5.12 13.09 3.32
C ASP A 69 -3.95 12.16 3.02
N TYR A 70 -2.76 12.73 2.91
CA TYR A 70 -1.54 11.93 2.83
C TYR A 70 -1.22 11.29 4.19
N PRO A 71 -0.85 10.01 4.23
CA PRO A 71 -0.42 9.36 5.46
C PRO A 71 0.91 9.94 5.94
N LEU A 72 1.04 10.02 7.26
CA LEU A 72 2.30 10.28 7.93
C LEU A 72 3.05 8.96 8.09
N TYR A 73 4.34 8.96 7.75
CA TYR A 73 5.18 7.78 7.88
C TYR A 73 6.17 7.92 9.04
N LEU A 74 6.18 6.92 9.92
CA LEU A 74 7.27 6.66 10.82
C LEU A 74 8.12 5.52 10.24
N LEU A 75 9.33 5.83 9.79
CA LEU A 75 10.19 4.89 9.08
C LEU A 75 11.40 4.49 9.94
N PRO A 76 11.90 3.25 9.83
CA PRO A 76 13.18 2.88 10.40
C PRO A 76 14.29 3.73 9.75
N LYS A 77 15.40 3.92 10.47
CA LYS A 77 16.59 4.55 9.88
C LYS A 77 17.08 3.72 8.70
N GLY A 78 17.29 4.37 7.56
CA GLY A 78 17.80 3.75 6.35
C GLY A 78 18.25 4.80 5.34
N VAL A 79 19.08 4.38 4.38
CA VAL A 79 19.51 5.21 3.26
C VAL A 79 19.11 4.54 1.95
N PRO A 80 18.63 5.29 0.94
CA PRO A 80 18.45 4.74 -0.41
C PRO A 80 19.80 4.26 -0.93
N THR A 81 19.88 3.04 -1.44
CA THR A 81 21.12 2.46 -1.99
C THR A 81 21.28 2.70 -3.50
N HIS A 82 20.28 3.31 -4.14
CA HIS A 82 20.31 3.74 -5.53
C HIS A 82 19.83 5.18 -5.63
N THR A 83 20.73 6.06 -6.05
CA THR A 83 20.49 7.43 -6.52
C THR A 83 21.30 7.64 -7.78
#